data_AF-A0A9P9EKB3-F1
#
_entry.id   AF-A0A9P9EKB3-F1
#
_cell.length_a   1.000
_cell.length_b   1.000
_cell.length_c   1.000
_cell.angle_alpha   90.00
_cell.angle_beta   90.00
_cell.angle_gamma   90.00
#
_symmetry.space_group_name_H-M   'P 1'
#
loop_
_entity.id
_entity.type
_entity.pdbx_description
1 polymer ?
#
loop_
_entity_poly.entity_id
_entity_poly.type
_entity_poly.pdbx_seq_one_letter_code
_entity_poly.pdbx_strand_id
1 'polypeptide(L)'
;MVENGYLTLEYILDGKKLKLGDGELAKAAQQASDDYIDWNPKGSTSSEERYEFDIADSHCNPWYVSEAPKEDPSKKSPKFQPQVTAPIPLEGVYDYFETMNTKREEEYNSALMPSNNGRGYRFREPSRLEWVREEYFQASPNGFKTSEKDVLAFFSLVMSYIKGAEKLDEESPKELSKIMPRTNFPTIYGLVKDKIKGNTDKLYDIVKILACYTSDEWGTQISLDQEFCSGPLSDPVPNGKIDGLEYNLSDENGGKTTRQIIKVQDWVNSIQSPVDGTDLLSKADKEVFKGSIGGLGSTLETMLGSGKEVPIFEFRRIQSRAPCDWPDFADEVESELKRIHERYR
;
A
#
# COMPACT_ATOMS: atom_id res chain seq x y z
N MET A 1 -16.33 7.38 2.86
CA MET A 1 -17.02 6.17 2.35
C MET A 1 -18.44 6.17 2.90
N VAL A 2 -19.49 6.11 2.05
CA VAL A 2 -20.90 6.04 2.53
C VAL A 2 -21.28 4.57 2.64
N GLU A 3 -21.14 3.99 3.82
CA GLU A 3 -21.81 2.72 4.16
C GLU A 3 -23.04 3.07 5.01
N ASN A 4 -24.23 2.64 4.59
CA ASN A 4 -25.47 2.75 5.38
C ASN A 4 -25.86 4.16 5.86
N GLY A 5 -25.51 5.21 5.12
CA GLY A 5 -25.83 6.60 5.49
C GLY A 5 -24.88 7.22 6.51
N TYR A 6 -23.74 6.58 6.81
CA TYR A 6 -22.68 7.11 7.65
C TYR A 6 -21.45 7.47 6.82
N LEU A 7 -20.70 8.46 7.28
CA LEU A 7 -19.40 8.84 6.72
C LEU A 7 -18.34 8.78 7.82
N THR A 8 -17.19 8.20 7.51
CA THR A 8 -15.98 8.37 8.30
C THR A 8 -15.38 9.74 7.99
N LEU A 9 -15.04 10.50 9.03
CA LEU A 9 -14.35 11.78 8.90
C LEU A 9 -12.91 11.55 8.43
N GLU A 10 -12.51 12.27 7.40
CA GLU A 10 -11.16 12.23 6.83
C GLU A 10 -10.68 13.66 6.58
N TYR A 11 -9.41 13.93 6.90
CA TYR A 11 -8.70 15.14 6.47
C TYR A 11 -7.72 14.76 5.37
N ILE A 12 -7.83 15.41 4.21
CA ILE A 12 -7.00 15.13 3.04
C ILE A 12 -6.12 16.34 2.77
N LEU A 13 -4.80 16.16 2.93
CA LEU A 13 -3.81 17.12 2.48
C LEU A 13 -3.52 16.84 0.99
N ASP A 14 -3.90 17.78 0.11
CA ASP A 14 -3.87 17.57 -1.34
C ASP A 14 -2.44 17.56 -1.89
N GLY A 15 -1.86 16.37 -2.06
CA GLY A 15 -0.53 16.16 -2.65
C GLY A 15 -0.38 16.57 -4.13
N LYS A 16 -1.48 16.95 -4.81
CA LYS A 16 -1.37 17.61 -6.13
C LYS A 16 -0.91 19.05 -6.01
N LYS A 17 -1.14 19.67 -4.84
CA LYS A 17 -0.75 21.06 -4.53
C LYS A 17 0.46 21.13 -3.60
N LEU A 18 0.52 20.23 -2.61
CA LEU A 18 1.62 20.15 -1.66
C LEU A 18 2.72 19.27 -2.25
N LYS A 19 3.86 19.87 -2.63
CA LYS A 19 4.99 19.13 -3.18
C LYS A 19 6.09 18.93 -2.14
N LEU A 20 6.74 17.77 -2.23
CA LEU A 20 7.86 17.41 -1.37
C LEU A 20 8.99 18.42 -1.57
N GLY A 21 9.48 19.03 -0.49
CA GLY A 21 10.55 20.04 -0.58
C GLY A 21 10.10 21.45 -0.29
N ASP A 22 8.81 21.75 -0.43
CA ASP A 22 8.29 23.11 -0.30
C ASP A 22 8.15 23.56 1.17
N GLY A 23 8.23 22.64 2.13
CA GLY A 23 8.07 22.96 3.57
C GLY A 23 6.65 23.42 3.94
N GLU A 24 5.67 23.10 3.10
CA GLU A 24 4.26 23.46 3.29
C GLU A 24 3.44 22.32 3.93
N LEU A 25 3.97 21.09 3.97
CA LEU A 25 3.21 19.94 4.47
C LEU A 25 2.84 20.08 5.95
N ALA A 26 3.79 20.42 6.81
CA ALA A 26 3.52 20.63 8.23
C ALA A 26 2.63 21.84 8.50
N LYS A 27 2.74 22.91 7.70
CA LYS A 27 1.82 24.06 7.79
C LYS A 27 0.39 23.68 7.42
N ALA A 28 0.21 22.90 6.36
CA ALA A 28 -1.10 22.39 5.97
C ALA A 28 -1.67 21.42 7.01
N ALA A 29 -0.83 20.57 7.60
CA ALA A 29 -1.21 19.69 8.70
C ALA A 29 -1.60 20.47 9.97
N GLN A 30 -0.91 21.58 10.27
CA GLN A 30 -1.27 22.50 11.34
C GLN A 30 -2.64 23.13 11.10
N GLN A 31 -2.90 23.65 9.90
CA GLN A 31 -4.21 24.22 9.56
C GLN A 31 -5.33 23.19 9.69
N ALA A 32 -5.10 21.95 9.25
CA ALA A 32 -6.07 20.87 9.41
C ALA A 32 -6.29 20.50 10.90
N SER A 33 -5.22 20.49 11.70
CA SER A 33 -5.31 20.27 13.15
C SER A 33 -6.11 21.37 13.83
N ASP A 34 -5.80 22.63 13.52
CA ASP A 34 -6.47 23.81 14.07
C ASP A 34 -7.95 23.79 13.69
N ASP A 35 -8.28 23.51 12.43
CA ASP A 35 -9.68 23.36 11.97
C ASP A 35 -10.43 22.29 12.75
N TYR A 36 -9.84 21.11 12.97
CA TYR A 36 -10.48 20.05 13.75
C TYR A 36 -10.68 20.43 15.22
N ILE A 37 -9.68 21.08 15.82
CA ILE A 37 -9.73 21.53 17.22
C ILE A 37 -10.77 22.63 17.39
N ASP A 38 -10.85 23.59 16.46
CA ASP A 38 -11.81 24.69 16.46
C ASP A 38 -13.23 24.20 16.18
N TRP A 39 -13.39 23.23 15.28
CA TRP A 39 -14.68 22.56 15.03
C TRP A 39 -15.25 21.93 16.31
N ASN A 40 -14.36 21.42 17.18
CA ASN A 40 -14.66 20.88 18.50
C ASN A 40 -15.99 20.10 18.54
N PRO A 41 -16.10 18.95 17.87
CA PRO A 41 -17.36 18.19 17.78
C PRO A 41 -17.88 17.69 19.14
N LYS A 42 -17.11 17.86 20.22
CA LYS A 42 -17.49 17.63 21.62
C LYS A 42 -18.24 18.82 22.26
N GLY A 43 -17.97 20.04 21.82
CA GLY A 43 -18.28 21.28 22.53
C GLY A 43 -19.77 21.66 22.61
N SER A 44 -20.64 21.00 21.84
CA SER A 44 -22.00 21.47 21.58
C SER A 44 -23.11 20.62 22.18
N THR A 45 -22.82 19.48 22.82
CA THR A 45 -23.90 18.56 23.23
C THR A 45 -23.80 18.20 24.72
N SER A 46 -24.67 18.82 25.52
CA SER A 46 -25.27 18.09 26.63
C SER A 46 -25.87 16.81 26.05
N SER A 47 -25.74 15.69 26.75
CA SER A 47 -25.82 14.30 26.31
C SER A 47 -27.04 13.82 25.49
N GLU A 48 -27.92 14.69 25.02
CA GLU A 48 -29.17 14.36 24.32
C GLU A 48 -29.34 15.05 22.95
N GLU A 49 -28.57 16.09 22.61
CA GLU A 49 -28.67 16.76 21.31
C GLU A 49 -27.63 16.21 20.34
N ARG A 50 -28.02 15.88 19.10
CA ARG A 50 -27.08 15.49 18.04
C ARG A 50 -26.52 16.76 17.43
N TYR A 51 -25.19 16.86 17.27
CA TYR A 51 -24.58 17.99 16.58
C TYR A 51 -24.85 17.89 15.08
N GLU A 52 -25.67 18.81 14.58
CA GLU A 52 -26.10 18.90 13.18
C GLU A 52 -25.21 19.88 12.40
N PHE A 53 -24.80 19.51 11.19
CA PHE A 53 -24.01 20.37 10.31
C PHE A 53 -24.31 20.07 8.84
N ASP A 54 -24.10 21.07 7.99
CA ASP A 54 -24.23 20.95 6.54
C ASP A 54 -22.87 20.75 5.89
N ILE A 55 -22.79 19.78 4.97
CA ILE A 55 -21.64 19.62 4.08
C ILE A 55 -21.93 20.43 2.82
N ALA A 56 -21.01 21.33 2.45
CA ALA A 56 -21.13 22.10 1.22
C ALA A 56 -21.39 21.19 0.02
N ASP A 57 -22.34 21.59 -0.84
CA ASP A 57 -22.75 20.87 -2.05
C ASP A 57 -23.32 19.44 -1.82
N SER A 58 -23.63 19.06 -0.58
CA SER A 58 -24.24 17.76 -0.28
C SER A 58 -25.76 17.80 -0.43
N HIS A 59 -26.31 16.91 -1.26
CA HIS A 59 -27.75 16.69 -1.37
C HIS A 59 -28.34 15.90 -0.19
N CYS A 60 -27.50 15.43 0.73
CA CYS A 60 -27.87 14.61 1.88
C CYS A 60 -27.86 15.42 3.20
N ASN A 61 -27.77 16.75 3.11
CA ASN A 61 -27.86 17.60 4.28
C ASN A 61 -29.26 17.53 4.93
N PRO A 62 -29.35 17.64 6.27
CA PRO A 62 -28.23 17.84 7.19
C PRO A 62 -27.55 16.53 7.64
N TRP A 63 -26.29 16.62 8.07
CA TRP A 63 -25.54 15.52 8.68
C TRP A 63 -25.47 15.67 10.19
N TYR A 64 -25.27 14.55 10.90
CA TYR A 64 -25.07 14.57 12.34
C TYR A 64 -23.85 13.74 12.76
N VAL A 65 -23.16 14.18 13.81
CA VAL A 65 -22.11 13.39 14.45
C VAL A 65 -22.76 12.31 15.30
N SER A 66 -22.73 11.06 14.82
CA SER A 66 -23.36 9.92 15.52
C SER A 66 -22.65 9.56 16.83
N GLU A 67 -21.33 9.75 16.87
CA GLU A 67 -20.49 9.49 18.05
C GLU A 67 -19.49 10.63 18.23
N ALA A 68 -19.88 11.65 19.02
CA ALA A 68 -18.97 12.74 19.34
C ALA A 68 -17.81 12.21 20.22
N PRO A 69 -16.57 12.69 20.00
CA PRO A 69 -15.46 12.36 20.88
C PRO A 69 -15.77 12.73 22.34
N LYS A 70 -15.58 11.80 23.27
CA LYS A 70 -15.78 12.06 24.71
C LYS A 70 -14.67 12.94 25.29
N GLU A 71 -13.50 12.92 24.65
CA GLU A 71 -12.32 13.66 25.05
C GLU A 71 -12.20 14.96 24.25
N ASP A 72 -11.57 15.94 24.88
CA ASP A 72 -11.27 17.22 24.23
C ASP A 72 -10.28 16.96 23.07
N PRO A 73 -10.58 17.42 21.84
CA PRO A 73 -9.70 17.29 20.67
C PRO A 73 -8.25 17.71 20.93
N SER A 74 -8.04 18.68 21.82
CA SER A 74 -6.70 19.17 22.21
C SER A 74 -5.94 18.22 23.16
N LYS A 75 -6.60 17.19 23.70
CA LYS A 75 -6.07 16.30 24.76
C LYS A 75 -5.66 14.91 24.26
N LYS A 76 -5.15 14.83 23.02
CA LYS A 76 -4.60 13.62 22.38
C LYS A 76 -5.61 12.55 21.93
N SER A 77 -6.89 12.92 21.81
CA SER A 77 -7.98 12.07 21.30
C SER A 77 -9.04 12.91 20.57
N PRO A 78 -9.75 12.37 19.56
CA PRO A 78 -9.56 11.04 18.99
C PRO A 78 -8.27 10.95 18.17
N LYS A 79 -7.83 9.73 17.88
CA LYS A 79 -6.66 9.51 17.04
C LYS A 79 -7.10 9.16 15.62
N PHE A 80 -6.44 9.76 14.65
CA PHE A 80 -6.64 9.51 13.23
C PHE A 80 -5.56 8.57 12.73
N GLN A 81 -5.90 7.69 11.79
CA GLN A 81 -4.93 6.80 11.17
C GLN A 81 -4.43 7.42 9.87
N PRO A 82 -3.20 7.95 9.82
CA PRO A 82 -2.70 8.60 8.62
C PRO A 82 -2.43 7.57 7.51
N GLN A 83 -2.56 8.05 6.28
CA GLN A 83 -2.10 7.38 5.07
C GLN A 83 -1.26 8.38 4.28
N VAL A 84 -0.09 7.97 3.79
CA VAL A 84 0.83 8.86 3.08
C VAL A 84 0.95 8.39 1.65
N THR A 85 0.55 9.21 0.68
CA THR A 85 0.77 8.94 -0.74
C THR A 85 1.94 9.76 -1.25
N ALA A 86 2.99 9.12 -1.75
CA ALA A 86 4.21 9.79 -2.19
C ALA A 86 4.91 9.07 -3.35
N PRO A 87 5.63 9.80 -4.22
CA PRO A 87 6.55 9.20 -5.17
C PRO A 87 7.74 8.59 -4.44
N ILE A 88 8.10 7.33 -4.74
CA ILE A 88 9.22 6.61 -4.09
C ILE A 88 10.00 5.83 -5.14
N PRO A 89 11.34 5.97 -5.23
CA PRO A 89 12.15 5.13 -6.09
C PRO A 89 12.02 3.65 -5.68
N LEU A 90 12.00 2.73 -6.64
CA LEU A 90 11.85 1.30 -6.36
C LEU A 90 12.96 0.75 -5.44
N GLU A 91 14.16 1.32 -5.48
CA GLU A 91 15.23 0.98 -4.54
C GLU A 91 14.87 1.34 -3.08
N GLY A 92 14.14 2.45 -2.87
CA GLY A 92 13.58 2.82 -1.57
C GLY A 92 12.45 1.89 -1.13
N VAL A 93 11.63 1.41 -2.08
CA VAL A 93 10.65 0.36 -1.83
C VAL A 93 11.33 -0.93 -1.39
N TYR A 94 12.42 -1.35 -2.06
CA TYR A 94 13.20 -2.52 -1.63
C TYR A 94 13.70 -2.40 -0.19
N ASP A 95 14.28 -1.25 0.19
CA ASP A 95 14.72 -1.01 1.57
C ASP A 95 13.56 -1.09 2.57
N TYR A 96 12.36 -0.68 2.16
CA TYR A 96 11.15 -0.82 2.97
C TYR A 96 10.79 -2.30 3.18
N PHE A 97 10.78 -3.12 2.13
CA PHE A 97 10.59 -4.57 2.22
C PHE A 97 11.65 -5.24 3.11
N GLU A 98 12.92 -4.88 2.93
CA GLU A 98 14.05 -5.36 3.73
C GLU A 98 13.85 -5.03 5.21
N THR A 99 13.56 -3.77 5.53
CA THR A 99 13.38 -3.34 6.93
C THR A 99 12.19 -4.05 7.59
N MET A 100 11.07 -4.16 6.90
CA MET A 100 9.86 -4.83 7.39
C MET A 100 10.08 -6.33 7.68
N ASN A 101 11.01 -6.97 6.97
CA ASN A 101 11.29 -8.41 7.13
C ASN A 101 12.49 -8.72 8.01
N THR A 102 13.39 -7.76 8.27
CA THR A 102 14.63 -7.99 9.04
C THR A 102 14.63 -7.36 10.42
N LYS A 103 13.71 -6.43 10.69
CA LYS A 103 13.66 -5.71 11.96
C LYS A 103 12.33 -5.92 12.66
N ARG A 104 12.37 -5.84 13.99
CA ARG A 104 11.15 -5.74 14.80
C ARG A 104 10.51 -4.38 14.62
N GLU A 105 9.20 -4.31 14.82
CA GLU A 105 8.45 -3.06 14.65
C GLU A 105 8.91 -1.96 15.62
N GLU A 106 9.35 -2.32 16.84
CA GLU A 106 9.95 -1.36 17.78
C GLU A 106 11.30 -0.78 17.32
N GLU A 107 11.95 -1.41 16.34
CA GLU A 107 13.22 -0.97 15.75
C GLU A 107 13.02 -0.16 14.46
N TYR A 108 11.77 0.03 14.03
CA TYR A 108 11.47 0.89 12.90
C TYR A 108 11.71 2.34 13.29
N ASN A 109 12.72 2.96 12.66
CA ASN A 109 12.98 4.39 12.76
C ASN A 109 12.47 5.08 11.48
N SER A 110 11.16 5.02 11.26
CA SER A 110 10.49 5.48 10.05
C SER A 110 9.07 5.97 10.36
N ALA A 111 8.72 7.14 9.86
CA ALA A 111 7.38 7.73 9.90
C ALA A 111 6.43 7.07 8.87
N LEU A 112 6.98 6.46 7.82
CA LEU A 112 6.25 5.74 6.79
C LEU A 112 5.95 4.28 7.16
N MET A 113 6.55 3.76 8.23
CA MET A 113 6.34 2.38 8.68
C MET A 113 5.30 2.27 9.81
N PRO A 114 4.53 1.18 9.85
CA PRO A 114 3.62 0.90 10.95
C PRO A 114 4.38 0.56 12.23
N SER A 115 4.03 1.18 13.36
CA SER A 115 4.55 0.82 14.69
C SER A 115 3.43 0.35 15.61
N ASN A 116 3.58 -0.83 16.23
CA ASN A 116 2.62 -1.37 17.21
C ASN A 116 2.96 -1.06 18.68
N ASN A 117 3.72 0.01 18.96
CA ASN A 117 3.99 0.42 20.35
C ASN A 117 2.72 0.80 21.16
N GLY A 118 1.53 0.79 20.55
CA GLY A 118 0.24 0.90 21.24
C GLY A 118 -0.52 -0.42 21.27
N ARG A 119 -0.91 -0.88 22.47
CA ARG A 119 -1.77 -2.06 22.75
C ARG A 119 -3.21 -1.96 22.20
N GLY A 120 -3.45 -1.27 21.09
CA GLY A 120 -4.78 -0.81 20.67
C GLY A 120 -5.45 -1.65 19.59
N TYR A 121 -4.70 -2.23 18.66
CA TYR A 121 -5.28 -3.04 17.59
C TYR A 121 -4.37 -4.23 17.29
N ARG A 122 -4.71 -5.38 17.86
CA ARG A 122 -4.31 -6.67 17.28
C ARG A 122 -5.07 -6.81 15.96
N PHE A 123 -4.66 -6.08 14.94
CA PHE A 123 -4.97 -6.51 13.58
C PHE A 123 -4.45 -7.94 13.52
N ARG A 124 -5.35 -8.90 13.27
CA ARG A 124 -4.94 -10.27 12.95
C ARG A 124 -3.82 -10.12 11.94
N GLU A 125 -2.60 -10.50 12.30
CA GLU A 125 -1.55 -10.72 11.30
C GLU A 125 -2.20 -11.60 10.24
N PRO A 126 -2.23 -11.18 8.97
CA PRO A 126 -1.07 -11.49 8.15
C PRO A 126 -0.89 -10.57 6.93
N SER A 127 0.28 -9.97 6.79
CA SER A 127 0.94 -9.97 5.48
C SER A 127 2.41 -9.68 5.70
N ARG A 128 3.19 -10.74 5.91
CA ARG A 128 4.60 -10.65 5.58
C ARG A 128 4.63 -10.33 4.09
N LEU A 129 4.95 -9.08 3.83
CA LEU A 129 5.33 -8.62 2.53
C LEU A 129 6.46 -9.54 2.06
N GLU A 130 6.26 -10.21 0.94
CA GLU A 130 7.26 -11.11 0.38
C GLU A 130 8.46 -10.29 -0.06
N TRP A 131 9.54 -10.36 0.72
CA TRP A 131 10.80 -9.71 0.38
C TRP A 131 11.63 -10.62 -0.53
N VAL A 132 11.46 -10.43 -1.83
CA VAL A 132 12.22 -11.14 -2.86
C VAL A 132 13.63 -10.57 -2.93
N ARG A 133 14.62 -11.45 -2.72
CA ARG A 133 16.05 -11.11 -2.73
C ARG A 133 16.79 -11.82 -3.86
N GLU A 134 18.06 -11.48 -4.05
CA GLU A 134 18.92 -12.07 -5.08
C GLU A 134 18.87 -13.62 -5.05
N GLU A 135 18.85 -14.21 -3.87
CA GLU A 135 18.88 -15.67 -3.68
C GLU A 135 17.58 -16.36 -4.13
N TYR A 136 16.47 -15.64 -4.32
CA TYR A 136 15.26 -16.21 -4.96
C TYR A 136 15.53 -16.53 -6.45
N PHE A 137 16.55 -15.92 -7.06
CA PHE A 137 16.97 -16.16 -8.44
C PHE A 137 18.06 -17.23 -8.56
N GLN A 138 18.35 -17.99 -7.49
CA GLN A 138 19.40 -19.03 -7.51
C GLN A 138 19.15 -20.11 -8.57
N ALA A 139 17.89 -20.48 -8.81
CA ALA A 139 17.49 -21.43 -9.86
C ALA A 139 17.50 -20.84 -11.28
N SER A 140 17.81 -19.55 -11.44
CA SER A 140 17.91 -18.88 -12.74
C SER A 140 16.65 -19.06 -13.60
N PRO A 141 15.45 -18.66 -13.12
CA PRO A 141 14.20 -18.86 -13.88
C PRO A 141 14.32 -18.26 -15.28
N ASN A 142 14.12 -19.07 -16.33
CA ASN A 142 14.36 -18.68 -17.73
C ASN A 142 15.77 -18.11 -18.01
N GLY A 143 16.77 -18.51 -17.24
CA GLY A 143 18.14 -17.97 -17.30
C GLY A 143 18.30 -16.59 -16.66
N PHE A 144 17.25 -16.03 -16.05
CA PHE A 144 17.28 -14.70 -15.44
C PHE A 144 17.85 -14.73 -14.01
N LYS A 145 18.75 -13.79 -13.73
CA LYS A 145 19.31 -13.49 -12.40
C LYS A 145 19.39 -11.98 -12.22
N THR A 146 19.23 -11.51 -10.99
CA THR A 146 19.38 -10.10 -10.68
C THR A 146 19.77 -9.90 -9.22
N SER A 147 20.57 -8.87 -8.98
CA SER A 147 20.83 -8.27 -7.67
C SER A 147 20.43 -6.78 -7.64
N GLU A 148 19.79 -6.29 -8.71
CA GLU A 148 19.37 -4.90 -8.82
C GLU A 148 18.15 -4.63 -7.94
N LYS A 149 18.30 -3.73 -6.97
CA LYS A 149 17.28 -3.45 -5.95
C LYS A 149 15.92 -3.04 -6.51
N ASP A 150 15.87 -2.27 -7.58
CA ASP A 150 14.61 -1.85 -8.21
C ASP A 150 13.86 -3.02 -8.85
N VAL A 151 14.59 -3.93 -9.49
CA VAL A 151 14.03 -5.19 -10.01
C VAL A 151 13.53 -6.07 -8.87
N LEU A 152 14.34 -6.22 -7.81
CA LEU A 152 13.95 -6.99 -6.62
C LEU A 152 12.73 -6.38 -5.91
N ALA A 153 12.60 -5.05 -5.87
CA ALA A 153 11.41 -4.36 -5.34
C ALA A 153 10.16 -4.68 -6.14
N PHE A 154 10.25 -4.63 -7.48
CA PHE A 154 9.15 -5.00 -8.36
C PHE A 154 8.67 -6.43 -8.09
N PHE A 155 9.60 -7.39 -8.01
CA PHE A 155 9.23 -8.77 -7.70
C PHE A 155 8.70 -8.93 -6.27
N SER A 156 9.21 -8.17 -5.29
CA SER A 156 8.70 -8.18 -3.91
C SER A 156 7.24 -7.70 -3.86
N LEU A 157 6.91 -6.62 -4.60
CA LEU A 157 5.54 -6.14 -4.77
C LEU A 157 4.67 -7.23 -5.39
N VAL A 158 5.04 -7.74 -6.57
CA VAL A 158 4.23 -8.74 -7.29
C VAL A 158 4.03 -10.00 -6.45
N MET A 159 5.08 -10.52 -5.81
CA MET A 159 5.00 -11.73 -4.99
C MET A 159 4.12 -11.55 -3.74
N SER A 160 4.14 -10.36 -3.12
CA SER A 160 3.26 -10.06 -1.97
C SER A 160 1.79 -10.14 -2.34
N TYR A 161 1.45 -9.69 -3.54
CA TYR A 161 0.10 -9.80 -4.07
C TYR A 161 -0.23 -11.26 -4.44
N ILE A 162 0.65 -11.96 -5.17
CA ILE A 162 0.47 -13.38 -5.55
C ILE A 162 0.20 -14.25 -4.32
N LYS A 163 1.10 -14.25 -3.33
CA LYS A 163 0.93 -15.09 -2.13
C LYS A 163 -0.14 -14.54 -1.18
N GLY A 164 -0.52 -13.28 -1.33
CA GLY A 164 -1.64 -12.68 -0.63
C GLY A 164 -3.00 -13.16 -1.13
N ALA A 165 -3.12 -13.57 -2.40
CA ALA A 165 -4.39 -13.96 -3.02
C ALA A 165 -5.11 -15.09 -2.24
N GLU A 166 -4.37 -16.02 -1.62
CA GLU A 166 -4.92 -17.11 -0.81
C GLU A 166 -5.64 -16.65 0.47
N LYS A 167 -5.32 -15.43 0.93
CA LYS A 167 -5.74 -14.91 2.23
C LYS A 167 -6.96 -14.00 2.13
N LEU A 168 -7.37 -13.63 0.92
CA LEU A 168 -8.51 -12.74 0.70
C LEU A 168 -9.77 -13.57 0.51
N ASP A 169 -10.74 -13.38 1.40
CA ASP A 169 -12.10 -13.85 1.22
C ASP A 169 -13.02 -12.65 1.01
N GLU A 170 -13.29 -12.35 -0.26
CA GLU A 170 -14.17 -11.24 -0.68
C GLU A 170 -13.72 -9.83 -0.23
N GLU A 171 -12.47 -9.69 0.24
CA GLU A 171 -11.87 -8.41 0.63
C GLU A 171 -11.09 -7.74 -0.50
N SER A 172 -10.91 -6.41 -0.39
CA SER A 172 -10.09 -5.66 -1.35
C SER A 172 -8.61 -6.04 -1.21
N PRO A 173 -7.89 -6.27 -2.33
CA PRO A 173 -6.46 -6.60 -2.29
C PRO A 173 -5.59 -5.48 -1.73
N LYS A 174 -6.15 -4.28 -1.52
CA LYS A 174 -5.49 -3.20 -0.80
C LYS A 174 -5.08 -3.60 0.62
N GLU A 175 -5.77 -4.56 1.23
CA GLU A 175 -5.50 -5.05 2.58
C GLU A 175 -4.29 -6.00 2.66
N LEU A 176 -3.77 -6.43 1.50
CA LEU A 176 -2.58 -7.29 1.42
C LEU A 176 -1.28 -6.58 1.74
N SER A 177 -1.20 -5.26 1.55
CA SER A 177 0.06 -4.54 1.67
C SER A 177 -0.08 -3.27 2.51
N LYS A 178 0.94 -3.05 3.35
CA LYS A 178 1.17 -1.78 4.05
C LYS A 178 1.78 -0.72 3.13
N ILE A 179 2.33 -1.11 1.97
CA ILE A 179 2.82 -0.24 0.90
C ILE A 179 2.11 -0.58 -0.42
N MET A 180 1.12 0.21 -0.78
CA MET A 180 0.24 -0.07 -1.91
C MET A 180 0.67 0.74 -3.14
N PRO A 181 0.85 0.13 -4.32
CA PRO A 181 1.14 0.88 -5.54
C PRO A 181 -0.09 1.67 -5.98
N ARG A 182 0.05 2.99 -6.09
CA ARG A 182 -0.96 3.89 -6.67
C ARG A 182 -0.73 4.08 -8.17
N THR A 183 0.52 4.03 -8.62
CA THR A 183 0.88 3.79 -10.02
C THR A 183 0.58 2.33 -10.38
N ASN A 184 0.05 2.08 -11.57
CA ASN A 184 -0.32 0.72 -11.98
C ASN A 184 0.91 -0.18 -12.24
N PHE A 185 0.72 -1.50 -12.11
CA PHE A 185 1.81 -2.46 -12.28
C PHE A 185 2.47 -2.44 -13.67
N PRO A 186 1.75 -2.26 -14.80
CA PRO A 186 2.39 -2.18 -16.11
C PRO A 186 3.39 -1.02 -16.21
N THR A 187 3.07 0.13 -15.62
CA THR A 187 3.98 1.28 -15.60
C THR A 187 5.18 1.01 -14.71
N ILE A 188 4.99 0.41 -13.52
CA ILE A 188 6.09 0.02 -12.64
C ILE A 188 7.01 -1.01 -13.34
N TYR A 189 6.44 -2.02 -13.99
CA TYR A 189 7.18 -2.99 -14.79
C TYR A 189 7.96 -2.30 -15.92
N GLY A 190 7.35 -1.31 -16.57
CA GLY A 190 8.00 -0.49 -17.60
C GLY A 190 9.31 0.17 -17.16
N LEU A 191 9.46 0.50 -15.87
CA LEU A 191 10.68 1.09 -15.30
C LEU A 191 11.84 0.07 -15.16
N VAL A 192 11.52 -1.23 -15.06
CA VAL A 192 12.51 -2.29 -14.79
C VAL A 192 12.64 -3.32 -15.90
N LYS A 193 11.73 -3.33 -16.88
CA LYS A 193 11.64 -4.38 -17.92
C LYS A 193 12.95 -4.59 -18.69
N ASP A 194 13.71 -3.53 -18.97
CA ASP A 194 14.95 -3.62 -19.76
C ASP A 194 16.09 -4.31 -18.97
N LYS A 195 15.95 -4.36 -17.64
CA LYS A 195 16.86 -5.06 -16.73
C LYS A 195 16.49 -6.54 -16.57
N ILE A 196 15.24 -6.89 -16.85
CA ILE A 196 14.72 -8.27 -16.82
C ILE A 196 15.08 -8.95 -18.15
N LYS A 197 16.37 -9.24 -18.34
CA LYS A 197 16.91 -9.87 -19.55
C LYS A 197 16.55 -11.36 -19.61
N GLY A 198 16.23 -11.87 -20.80
CA GLY A 198 16.22 -13.32 -21.07
C GLY A 198 14.88 -14.00 -21.36
N ASN A 199 13.75 -13.27 -21.38
CA ASN A 199 12.48 -13.58 -22.04
C ASN A 199 11.40 -12.73 -21.36
N THR A 200 11.35 -11.44 -21.71
CA THR A 200 10.36 -10.46 -21.24
C THR A 200 8.92 -10.79 -21.63
N ASP A 201 8.66 -11.95 -22.23
CA ASP A 201 7.35 -12.44 -22.65
C ASP A 201 6.78 -13.47 -21.66
N LYS A 202 7.48 -13.72 -20.54
CA LYS A 202 7.18 -14.81 -19.60
C LYS A 202 7.35 -14.40 -18.13
N LEU A 203 6.83 -13.24 -17.72
CA LEU A 203 6.88 -12.80 -16.32
C LEU A 203 6.24 -13.84 -15.41
N TYR A 204 5.14 -14.47 -15.86
CA TYR A 204 4.47 -15.53 -15.13
C TYR A 204 5.39 -16.73 -14.84
N ASP A 205 6.18 -17.18 -15.83
CA ASP A 205 7.13 -18.29 -15.64
C ASP A 205 8.20 -17.93 -14.59
N ILE A 206 8.64 -16.67 -14.54
CA ILE A 206 9.58 -16.20 -13.52
C ILE A 206 8.93 -16.26 -12.14
N VAL A 207 7.79 -15.59 -11.95
CA VAL A 207 7.13 -15.54 -10.62
C VAL A 207 6.68 -16.92 -10.14
N LYS A 208 6.36 -17.85 -11.05
CA LYS A 208 6.03 -19.24 -10.72
C LYS A 208 7.19 -19.97 -10.04
N ILE A 209 8.43 -19.71 -10.46
CA ILE A 209 9.62 -20.21 -9.77
C ILE A 209 9.90 -19.41 -8.50
N LEU A 210 9.73 -18.09 -8.51
CA LEU A 210 9.95 -17.26 -7.31
C LEU A 210 8.99 -17.62 -6.17
N ALA A 211 7.76 -18.04 -6.48
CA ALA A 211 6.78 -18.53 -5.51
C ALA A 211 7.26 -19.76 -4.72
N CYS A 212 8.23 -20.51 -5.25
CA CYS A 212 8.85 -21.64 -4.57
C CYS A 212 9.70 -21.26 -3.36
N TYR A 213 10.04 -19.98 -3.20
CA TYR A 213 10.90 -19.53 -2.13
C TYR A 213 10.10 -18.78 -1.09
N THR A 214 10.46 -18.98 0.15
CA THR A 214 9.98 -18.20 1.29
C THR A 214 11.15 -17.85 2.18
N SER A 215 10.97 -16.84 3.01
CA SER A 215 11.96 -16.46 4.02
C SER A 215 11.47 -16.88 5.41
N ASP A 216 12.42 -17.16 6.30
CA ASP A 216 12.11 -17.30 7.72
C ASP A 216 11.57 -15.98 8.32
N GLU A 217 11.16 -16.03 9.58
CA GLU A 217 10.55 -14.89 10.28
C GLU A 217 11.38 -13.61 10.26
N TRP A 218 12.70 -13.74 10.20
CA TRP A 218 13.64 -12.62 10.29
C TRP A 218 14.28 -12.28 8.94
N GLY A 219 13.79 -12.88 7.84
CA GLY A 219 14.39 -12.66 6.53
C GLY A 219 15.87 -13.04 6.48
N THR A 220 16.37 -13.93 7.33
CA THR A 220 17.78 -14.32 7.38
C THR A 220 18.10 -15.51 6.49
N GLN A 221 17.15 -16.43 6.32
CA GLN A 221 17.32 -17.66 5.55
C GLN A 221 16.19 -17.83 4.56
N ILE A 222 16.55 -18.33 3.38
CA ILE A 222 15.59 -18.71 2.35
C ILE A 222 15.44 -20.21 2.37
N SER A 223 14.19 -20.65 2.31
CA SER A 223 13.82 -22.05 2.25
C SER A 223 12.84 -22.28 1.11
N LEU A 224 12.64 -23.55 0.79
CA LEU A 224 11.61 -23.95 -0.15
C LEU A 224 10.23 -23.79 0.51
N ASP A 225 9.35 -23.06 -0.15
CA ASP A 225 7.94 -22.99 0.18
C ASP A 225 7.24 -24.26 -0.30
N GLN A 226 7.09 -25.22 0.62
CA GLN A 226 6.55 -26.55 0.33
C GLN A 226 5.07 -26.53 -0.09
N GLU A 227 4.36 -25.43 0.18
CA GLU A 227 3.00 -25.24 -0.31
C GLU A 227 2.98 -25.03 -1.84
N PHE A 228 3.99 -24.35 -2.38
CA PHE A 228 4.06 -24.01 -3.79
C PHE A 228 4.92 -24.98 -4.61
N CYS A 229 5.94 -25.58 -4.00
CA CYS A 229 6.95 -26.32 -4.73
C CYS A 229 7.49 -27.54 -3.99
N SER A 230 8.19 -28.39 -4.75
CA SER A 230 8.92 -29.57 -4.28
C SER A 230 10.35 -29.57 -4.83
N GLY A 231 11.16 -30.56 -4.48
CA GLY A 231 12.54 -30.69 -4.97
C GLY A 231 13.57 -29.93 -4.13
N PRO A 232 14.81 -29.80 -4.63
CA PRO A 232 15.89 -29.09 -3.94
C PRO A 232 15.76 -27.57 -4.09
N LEU A 233 16.32 -26.81 -3.13
CA LEU A 233 16.31 -25.34 -3.14
C LEU A 233 16.95 -24.74 -4.41
N SER A 234 17.97 -25.40 -4.95
CA SER A 234 18.70 -24.96 -6.15
C SER A 234 17.95 -25.19 -7.47
N ASP A 235 16.96 -26.09 -7.48
CA ASP A 235 16.18 -26.48 -8.66
C ASP A 235 14.75 -26.85 -8.23
N PRO A 236 13.96 -25.86 -7.79
CA PRO A 236 12.64 -26.12 -7.25
C PRO A 236 11.66 -26.47 -8.37
N VAL A 237 10.73 -27.37 -8.08
CA VAL A 237 9.71 -27.83 -9.01
C VAL A 237 8.34 -27.34 -8.54
N PRO A 238 7.71 -26.37 -9.24
CA PRO A 238 6.35 -25.93 -8.95
C PRO A 238 5.35 -27.08 -8.97
N ASN A 239 4.49 -27.15 -7.95
CA ASN A 239 3.50 -28.23 -7.81
C ASN A 239 2.13 -27.88 -8.43
N GLY A 240 2.00 -26.69 -9.03
CA GLY A 240 0.77 -26.19 -9.65
C GLY A 240 -0.13 -25.35 -8.75
N LYS A 241 0.17 -25.19 -7.46
CA LYS A 241 -0.61 -24.38 -6.52
C LYS A 241 -0.85 -22.95 -7.03
N ILE A 242 0.21 -22.27 -7.49
CA ILE A 242 0.11 -20.90 -8.04
C ILE A 242 -0.84 -20.80 -9.24
N ASP A 243 -0.93 -21.84 -10.07
CA ASP A 243 -1.80 -21.85 -11.26
C ASP A 243 -3.29 -21.88 -10.89
N GLY A 244 -3.62 -22.31 -9.66
CA GLY A 244 -4.97 -22.34 -9.11
C GLY A 244 -5.35 -21.08 -8.32
N LEU A 245 -4.45 -20.11 -8.16
CA LEU A 245 -4.75 -18.91 -7.38
C LEU A 245 -5.63 -17.92 -8.13
N GLU A 246 -6.61 -17.37 -7.42
CA GLU A 246 -7.51 -16.35 -7.93
C GLU A 246 -7.83 -15.31 -6.85
N TYR A 247 -8.10 -14.08 -7.30
CA TYR A 247 -8.74 -13.05 -6.50
C TYR A 247 -10.24 -13.16 -6.70
N ASN A 248 -10.97 -13.37 -5.62
CA ASN A 248 -12.43 -13.31 -5.61
C ASN A 248 -12.87 -12.02 -4.92
N LEU A 249 -13.17 -11.00 -5.72
CA LEU A 249 -13.47 -9.65 -5.24
C LEU A 249 -14.98 -9.44 -5.26
N SER A 250 -15.57 -9.00 -4.16
CA SER A 250 -16.98 -8.63 -4.10
C SER A 250 -17.18 -7.36 -3.27
N ASP A 251 -18.13 -6.52 -3.65
CA ASP A 251 -18.59 -5.39 -2.84
C ASP A 251 -20.11 -5.22 -3.02
N GLU A 252 -20.83 -5.00 -1.93
CA GLU A 252 -22.27 -4.78 -1.92
C GLU A 252 -22.56 -3.31 -1.59
N ASN A 253 -22.87 -2.54 -2.64
CA ASN A 253 -23.21 -1.12 -2.50
C ASN A 253 -24.66 -0.89 -2.92
N GLY A 254 -25.50 -0.42 -2.00
CA GLY A 254 -26.88 -0.04 -2.29
C GLY A 254 -27.76 -1.20 -2.79
N GLY A 255 -27.54 -2.41 -2.28
CA GLY A 255 -28.28 -3.61 -2.67
C GLY A 255 -27.88 -4.21 -4.03
N LYS A 256 -26.78 -3.73 -4.63
CA LYS A 256 -26.17 -4.33 -5.81
C LYS A 256 -24.79 -4.88 -5.46
N THR A 257 -24.62 -6.18 -5.63
CA THR A 257 -23.32 -6.84 -5.54
C THR A 257 -22.58 -6.69 -6.87
N THR A 258 -21.37 -6.14 -6.82
CA THR A 258 -20.41 -6.21 -7.92
C THR A 258 -19.37 -7.25 -7.57
N ARG A 259 -19.13 -8.21 -8.47
CA ARG A 259 -18.18 -9.31 -8.24
C ARG A 259 -17.26 -9.49 -9.43
N GLN A 260 -15.97 -9.70 -9.16
CA GLN A 260 -14.95 -10.00 -10.15
C GLN A 260 -14.10 -11.18 -9.67
N ILE A 261 -13.79 -12.12 -10.57
CA ILE A 261 -12.86 -13.21 -10.31
C ILE A 261 -11.69 -13.08 -11.28
N ILE A 262 -10.47 -13.03 -10.76
CA ILE A 262 -9.26 -12.84 -11.56
C ILE A 262 -8.26 -13.93 -11.19
N LYS A 263 -7.87 -14.76 -12.16
CA LYS A 263 -6.76 -15.69 -11.95
C LYS A 263 -5.45 -14.91 -11.80
N VAL A 264 -4.61 -15.32 -10.86
CA VAL A 264 -3.29 -14.70 -10.66
C VAL A 264 -2.45 -14.76 -11.95
N GLN A 265 -2.53 -15.87 -12.69
CA GLN A 265 -1.86 -15.99 -13.98
C GLN A 265 -2.30 -14.90 -14.98
N ASP A 266 -3.61 -14.69 -15.12
CA ASP A 266 -4.15 -13.70 -16.05
C ASP A 266 -3.75 -12.28 -15.64
N TRP A 267 -3.77 -12.00 -14.33
CA TRP A 267 -3.29 -10.72 -13.80
C TRP A 267 -1.81 -10.49 -14.12
N VAL A 268 -0.92 -11.43 -13.82
CA VAL A 268 0.52 -11.27 -14.09
C VAL A 268 0.79 -11.10 -15.59
N ASN A 269 0.09 -11.85 -16.44
CA ASN A 269 0.18 -11.68 -17.89
C ASN A 269 -0.27 -10.28 -18.34
N SER A 270 -1.32 -9.73 -17.71
CA SER A 270 -1.80 -8.37 -18.01
C SER A 270 -0.85 -7.26 -17.56
N ILE A 271 0.13 -7.53 -16.69
CA ILE A 271 1.21 -6.57 -16.38
C ILE A 271 2.10 -6.37 -17.61
N GLN A 272 2.42 -7.44 -18.34
CA GLN A 272 3.28 -7.39 -19.52
C GLN A 272 2.54 -6.92 -20.77
N SER A 273 1.30 -7.36 -20.91
CA SER A 273 0.42 -7.05 -22.05
C SER A 273 -0.86 -6.39 -21.55
N PRO A 274 -0.78 -5.14 -21.04
CA PRO A 274 -1.95 -4.46 -20.50
C PRO A 274 -2.97 -4.14 -21.57
N VAL A 275 -4.24 -4.30 -21.24
CA VAL A 275 -5.36 -3.80 -22.07
C VAL A 275 -5.64 -2.38 -21.62
N ASP A 276 -5.67 -1.43 -22.57
CA ASP A 276 -5.86 0.00 -22.30
C ASP A 276 -4.85 0.59 -21.29
N GLY A 277 -3.64 0.01 -21.22
CA GLY A 277 -2.57 0.48 -20.33
C GLY A 277 -2.76 0.14 -18.85
N THR A 278 -3.71 -0.73 -18.49
CA THR A 278 -3.95 -1.19 -17.11
C THR A 278 -3.83 -2.71 -16.98
N ASP A 279 -3.40 -3.19 -15.81
CA ASP A 279 -3.51 -4.60 -15.44
C ASP A 279 -4.91 -4.95 -14.94
N LEU A 280 -5.24 -6.25 -14.94
CA LEU A 280 -6.56 -6.75 -14.56
C LEU A 280 -6.90 -6.48 -13.09
N LEU A 281 -5.93 -6.51 -12.18
CA LEU A 281 -6.19 -6.29 -10.76
C LEU A 281 -6.56 -4.83 -10.50
N SER A 282 -5.80 -3.88 -11.07
CA SER A 282 -6.14 -2.45 -11.01
C SER A 282 -7.51 -2.16 -11.62
N LYS A 283 -7.86 -2.84 -12.72
CA LYS A 283 -9.19 -2.70 -13.36
C LYS A 283 -10.31 -3.21 -12.45
N ALA A 284 -10.18 -4.42 -11.91
CA ALA A 284 -11.20 -4.98 -11.04
C ALA A 284 -11.32 -4.23 -9.71
N ASP A 285 -10.21 -3.77 -9.13
CA ASP A 285 -10.24 -2.95 -7.91
C ASP A 285 -10.93 -1.59 -8.17
N LYS A 286 -10.79 -1.01 -9.37
CA LYS A 286 -11.57 0.17 -9.79
C LYS A 286 -13.07 -0.12 -9.88
N GLU A 287 -13.44 -1.25 -10.47
CA GLU A 287 -14.83 -1.63 -10.68
C GLU A 287 -15.54 -2.04 -9.38
N VAL A 288 -14.84 -2.73 -8.47
CA VAL A 288 -15.40 -3.26 -7.22
C VAL A 288 -15.20 -2.28 -6.05
N PHE A 289 -14.00 -1.75 -5.85
CA PHE A 289 -13.59 -1.01 -4.64
C PHE A 289 -13.14 0.44 -4.89
N LYS A 290 -13.49 1.03 -6.04
CA LYS A 290 -13.24 2.44 -6.41
C LYS A 290 -11.77 2.80 -6.70
N GLY A 291 -10.89 1.81 -6.89
CA GLY A 291 -9.58 2.03 -7.53
C GLY A 291 -8.52 2.56 -6.57
N SER A 292 -8.23 1.79 -5.54
CA SER A 292 -7.10 1.99 -4.65
C SER A 292 -5.79 1.53 -5.32
N ILE A 293 -5.77 0.31 -5.85
CA ILE A 293 -4.58 -0.28 -6.48
C ILE A 293 -4.45 0.23 -7.92
N GLY A 294 -3.29 0.79 -8.26
CA GLY A 294 -3.07 1.37 -9.58
C GLY A 294 -4.03 2.52 -9.92
N GLY A 295 -4.69 3.11 -8.92
CA GLY A 295 -5.77 4.10 -9.10
C GLY A 295 -5.32 5.41 -9.76
N LEU A 296 -4.02 5.68 -9.80
CA LEU A 296 -3.43 6.82 -10.52
C LEU A 296 -2.98 6.45 -11.95
N GLY A 297 -3.28 5.23 -12.42
CA GLY A 297 -2.93 4.76 -13.75
C GLY A 297 -1.43 4.78 -14.00
N SER A 298 -1.02 5.35 -15.13
CA SER A 298 0.38 5.49 -15.52
C SER A 298 1.09 6.71 -14.94
N THR A 299 0.50 7.38 -13.95
CA THR A 299 1.11 8.58 -13.35
C THR A 299 2.41 8.21 -12.63
N LEU A 300 3.46 8.95 -12.94
CA LEU A 300 4.74 8.99 -12.26
C LEU A 300 4.98 10.42 -11.75
N GLU A 301 5.81 10.59 -10.72
CA GLU A 301 6.35 11.92 -10.40
C GLU A 301 7.87 11.91 -10.47
N THR A 302 8.46 13.10 -10.59
CA THR A 302 9.91 13.27 -10.60
C THR A 302 10.45 13.21 -9.18
N MET A 303 11.47 12.39 -8.97
CA MET A 303 12.17 12.32 -7.70
C MET A 303 12.86 13.66 -7.39
N LEU A 304 12.56 14.25 -6.23
CA LEU A 304 13.18 15.47 -5.71
C LEU A 304 14.69 15.54 -5.96
N GLY A 305 15.14 16.64 -6.58
CA GLY A 305 16.55 16.89 -6.86
C GLY A 305 17.13 16.06 -8.02
N SER A 306 16.32 15.24 -8.69
CA SER A 306 16.69 14.38 -9.83
C SER A 306 15.77 14.66 -11.02
N GLY A 307 16.11 14.07 -12.18
CA GLY A 307 15.23 13.97 -13.35
C GLY A 307 14.57 12.58 -13.48
N LYS A 308 14.86 11.65 -12.57
CA LYS A 308 14.33 10.28 -12.58
C LYS A 308 12.84 10.30 -12.24
N GLU A 309 12.02 9.68 -13.10
CA GLU A 309 10.63 9.39 -12.81
C GLU A 309 10.51 8.17 -11.88
N VAL A 310 9.63 8.25 -10.90
CA VAL A 310 9.42 7.19 -9.91
C VAL A 310 7.92 6.93 -9.69
N PRO A 311 7.53 5.69 -9.34
CA PRO A 311 6.14 5.36 -9.07
C PRO A 311 5.65 5.98 -7.75
N ILE A 312 4.33 6.11 -7.64
CA ILE A 312 3.63 6.63 -6.48
C ILE A 312 3.10 5.44 -5.66
N PHE A 313 3.35 5.48 -4.36
CA PHE A 313 2.88 4.49 -3.39
C PHE A 313 2.09 5.16 -2.28
N GLU A 314 1.15 4.42 -1.71
CA GLU A 314 0.41 4.78 -0.50
C GLU A 314 0.88 3.89 0.65
N PHE A 315 1.43 4.52 1.68
CA PHE A 315 1.79 3.89 2.95
C PHE A 315 0.59 3.92 3.87
N ARG A 316 0.19 2.72 4.32
CA ARG A 316 -1.03 2.48 5.09
C ARG A 316 -0.70 1.88 6.44
N ARG A 317 -1.70 1.91 7.33
CA ARG A 317 -1.62 1.37 8.69
C ARG A 317 -0.53 2.04 9.55
N ILE A 318 -0.17 3.29 9.22
CA ILE A 318 0.75 4.10 10.03
C ILE A 318 0.11 4.35 11.40
N GLN A 319 0.94 4.49 12.43
CA GLN A 319 0.49 4.66 13.81
C GLN A 319 -0.48 5.85 13.93
N SER A 320 -1.62 5.64 14.59
CA SER A 320 -2.62 6.69 14.75
C SER A 320 -2.09 7.88 15.55
N ARG A 321 -2.35 9.09 15.06
CA ARG A 321 -1.90 10.36 15.62
C ARG A 321 -3.07 11.20 16.10
N ALA A 322 -2.89 11.88 17.22
CA ALA A 322 -3.86 12.90 17.62
C ALA A 322 -3.71 14.14 16.73
N PRO A 323 -4.76 14.98 16.59
CA PRO A 323 -4.70 16.24 15.84
C PRO A 323 -3.49 17.10 16.18
N CYS A 324 -3.22 17.29 17.47
CA CYS A 324 -2.09 18.07 17.94
C CYS A 324 -0.71 17.53 17.52
N ASP A 325 -0.61 16.26 17.10
CA ASP A 325 0.63 15.63 16.64
C ASP A 325 0.75 15.66 15.11
N TRP A 326 -0.26 16.14 14.37
CA TRP A 326 -0.26 16.14 12.90
C TRP A 326 0.88 16.96 12.28
N PRO A 327 1.23 18.17 12.77
CA PRO A 327 2.33 18.97 12.20
C PRO A 327 3.67 18.27 12.34
N ASP A 328 4.00 17.79 13.55
CA ASP A 328 5.25 17.07 13.81
C ASP A 328 5.35 15.80 12.96
N PHE A 329 4.26 15.04 12.86
CA PHE A 329 4.22 13.84 12.01
C PHE A 329 4.39 14.17 10.53
N ALA A 330 3.79 15.27 10.05
CA ALA A 330 3.98 15.74 8.67
C ALA A 330 5.44 16.12 8.40
N ASP A 331 6.12 16.79 9.34
CA ASP A 331 7.55 17.09 9.26
C ASP A 331 8.42 15.82 9.25
N GLU A 332 8.09 14.83 10.09
CA GLU A 332 8.76 13.51 10.10
C GLU A 332 8.64 12.81 8.74
N VAL A 333 7.42 12.80 8.16
CA VAL A 333 7.15 12.21 6.83
C VAL A 333 7.91 12.94 5.74
N GLU A 334 7.86 14.27 5.69
CA GLU A 334 8.58 15.06 4.68
C GLU A 334 10.10 14.83 4.78
N SER A 335 10.63 14.80 6.00
CA SER A 335 12.06 14.54 6.25
C SER A 335 12.48 13.15 5.80
N GLU A 336 11.66 12.13 6.06
CA GLU A 336 11.95 10.78 5.61
C GLU A 336 11.89 10.64 4.09
N LEU A 337 10.88 11.20 3.45
CA LEU A 337 10.75 11.20 1.99
C LEU A 337 11.95 11.89 1.32
N LYS A 338 12.37 13.06 1.84
CA LYS A 338 13.60 13.74 1.40
C LYS A 338 14.82 12.83 1.54
N ARG A 339 15.00 12.18 2.70
CA ARG A 339 16.12 11.25 2.94
C ARG A 339 16.13 10.08 1.94
N ILE A 340 14.97 9.51 1.62
CA ILE A 340 14.86 8.43 0.63
C ILE A 340 15.26 8.93 -0.76
N HIS A 341 14.75 10.10 -1.16
CA HIS A 341 15.08 10.71 -2.46
C HIS A 341 16.57 11.04 -2.59
N GLU A 342 17.15 11.64 -1.56
CA GLU A 342 18.59 11.98 -1.53
C GLU A 342 19.48 10.75 -1.59
N ARG A 343 19.09 9.65 -0.93
CA ARG A 343 19.84 8.39 -0.93
C ARG A 343 19.94 7.75 -2.32
N TYR A 344 18.89 7.90 -3.13
CA TYR A 344 18.74 7.22 -4.43
C TYR A 344 18.80 8.16 -5.63
N ARG A 345 19.27 9.39 -5.39
CA ARG A 345 19.35 10.47 -6.37
C ARG A 345 20.22 10.17 -7.59
#